data_AF-A0A846HUI5-F1
#
_entry.id   AF-A0A846HUI5-F1
#
_cell.length_a   1.000
_cell.length_b   1.000
_cell.length_c   1.000
_cell.angle_alpha   90.00
_cell.angle_beta   90.00
_cell.angle_gamma   90.00
#
_symmetry.space_group_name_H-M   'P 1'
#
loop_
_entity.id
_entity.type
_entity.pdbx_description
1 polymer ?
#
loop_
_entity_poly.entity_id
_entity_poly.type
_entity_poly.pdbx_seq_one_letter_code
_entity_poly.pdbx_strand_id
1 'polypeptide(L)'
;MQPAALPQDLHIHSTWSDSDGAIVPEQTIALIAAIKHAHICGISDHFEMIVDHFDDYRAAVAAHGLLIGMEVNGHEWVPLALEADCDYRIFHCYNRDADYQALEQLLADDRPVIVAHPNALDTNLARVPPECLVEINNRYIWRCDWRAFYGPYRERFRFVISSDAHQPNWLNQTVARHVAASLQISETLLFDR
;
A
#
# COMPACT_ATOMS: atom_id res chain seq x y z
N MET A 1 12.33 25.46 9.09
CA MET A 1 11.85 24.28 9.83
C MET A 1 11.56 23.22 8.79
N GLN A 2 12.26 22.09 8.79
CA GLN A 2 11.84 20.98 7.93
C GLN A 2 10.48 20.48 8.44
N PRO A 3 9.50 20.20 7.56
CA PRO A 3 8.27 19.55 7.99
C PRO A 3 8.60 18.24 8.71
N ALA A 4 7.84 17.90 9.74
CA ALA A 4 8.00 16.63 10.42
C ALA A 4 7.78 15.48 9.42
N ALA A 5 8.67 14.49 9.43
CA ALA A 5 8.53 13.32 8.59
C ALA A 5 7.26 12.53 9.00
N LEU A 6 6.65 11.87 8.02
CA LEU A 6 5.51 10.99 8.24
C LEU A 6 5.98 9.75 9.03
N PRO A 7 5.16 9.19 9.93
CA PRO A 7 5.49 7.93 10.61
C PRO A 7 5.84 6.79 9.64
N GLN A 8 5.01 6.57 8.62
CA GLN A 8 5.14 5.46 7.69
C GLN A 8 4.57 5.82 6.32
N ASP A 9 5.13 5.26 5.26
CA ASP A 9 4.52 5.17 3.94
C ASP A 9 4.96 3.88 3.24
N LEU A 10 4.02 2.97 3.02
CA LEU A 10 4.28 1.62 2.47
C LEU A 10 3.67 1.41 1.09
N HIS A 11 2.97 2.40 0.56
CA HIS A 11 2.35 2.31 -0.75
C HIS A 11 2.92 3.40 -1.65
N ILE A 12 4.03 3.08 -2.32
CA ILE A 12 4.75 4.00 -3.21
C ILE A 12 5.19 3.20 -4.43
N HIS A 13 4.90 3.76 -5.60
CA HIS A 13 5.33 3.21 -6.88
C HIS A 13 6.55 3.97 -7.37
N SER A 14 7.34 3.30 -8.20
CA SER A 14 8.56 3.79 -8.78
C SER A 14 8.61 3.54 -10.28
N THR A 15 9.72 3.90 -10.91
CA THR A 15 10.00 3.57 -12.32
C THR A 15 10.03 2.07 -12.63
N TRP A 16 9.88 1.19 -11.63
CA TRP A 16 9.69 -0.26 -11.83
C TRP A 16 8.25 -0.63 -12.21
N SER A 17 7.26 0.22 -11.93
CA SER A 17 5.92 0.14 -12.51
C SER A 17 5.91 0.81 -13.91
N ASP A 18 6.75 0.33 -14.82
CA ASP A 18 7.15 1.06 -16.04
C ASP A 18 6.03 1.30 -17.08
N SER A 19 4.96 0.51 -17.02
CA SER A 19 3.78 0.63 -17.89
C SER A 19 2.61 1.38 -17.24
N ASP A 20 2.76 1.84 -16.00
CA ASP A 20 1.80 2.72 -15.36
C ASP A 20 1.95 4.17 -15.86
N GLY A 21 0.93 4.64 -16.58
CA GLY A 21 0.93 5.98 -17.19
C GLY A 21 0.93 7.16 -16.20
N ALA A 22 0.77 6.92 -14.90
CA ALA A 22 0.91 7.94 -13.87
C ALA A 22 2.37 8.12 -13.38
N ILE A 23 3.25 7.14 -13.65
CA ILE A 23 4.66 7.19 -13.28
C ILE A 23 5.42 8.16 -14.17
N VAL A 24 6.24 9.01 -13.52
CA VAL A 24 7.17 9.91 -14.21
C VAL A 24 8.61 9.40 -14.05
N PRO A 25 9.53 9.67 -14.99
CA PRO A 25 10.92 9.19 -14.92
C PRO A 25 11.65 9.62 -13.64
N GLU A 26 11.24 10.71 -13.01
CA GLU A 26 11.81 11.20 -11.76
C GLU A 26 11.46 10.33 -10.54
N GLN A 27 10.37 9.54 -10.60
CA GLN A 27 9.90 8.70 -9.50
C GLN A 27 10.79 7.44 -9.32
N THR A 28 12.09 7.65 -9.16
CA THR A 28 13.07 6.58 -8.94
C THR A 28 13.13 6.20 -7.46
N ILE A 29 13.49 4.94 -7.17
CA ILE A 29 13.77 4.47 -5.80
C ILE A 29 14.82 5.37 -5.12
N ALA A 30 15.86 5.77 -5.85
CA ALA A 30 16.92 6.62 -5.33
C ALA A 30 16.40 8.01 -4.89
N LEU A 31 15.51 8.62 -5.67
CA LEU A 31 14.89 9.90 -5.28
C LEU A 31 13.99 9.74 -4.06
N ILE A 32 13.14 8.71 -4.04
CA ILE A 32 12.24 8.41 -2.91
C ILE A 32 13.05 8.25 -1.61
N ALA A 33 14.13 7.46 -1.67
CA ALA A 33 15.04 7.26 -0.54
C ALA A 33 15.76 8.54 -0.10
N ALA A 34 16.15 9.41 -1.05
CA ALA A 34 16.83 10.67 -0.76
C ALA A 34 15.91 11.73 -0.14
N ILE A 35 14.65 11.79 -0.57
CA ILE A 35 13.65 12.70 0.01
C ILE A 35 13.32 12.30 1.44
N LYS A 36 13.20 11.00 1.72
CA LYS A 36 12.94 10.44 3.06
C LYS A 36 11.76 11.14 3.75
N HIS A 37 10.62 11.21 3.05
CA HIS A 37 9.40 11.87 3.55
C HIS A 37 8.75 11.13 4.73
N ALA A 38 9.05 9.84 4.91
CA ALA A 38 8.57 9.01 6.01
C ALA A 38 9.73 8.32 6.77
N HIS A 39 9.50 8.01 8.06
CA HIS A 39 10.46 7.27 8.89
C HIS A 39 10.55 5.80 8.47
N ILE A 40 9.39 5.15 8.32
CA ILE A 40 9.26 3.79 7.78
C ILE A 40 8.81 3.93 6.32
N CYS A 41 9.63 3.50 5.38
CA CYS A 41 9.36 3.68 3.96
C CYS A 41 9.56 2.36 3.20
N GLY A 42 8.57 2.02 2.37
CA GLY A 42 8.62 0.85 1.49
C GLY A 42 8.23 1.21 0.06
N ILE A 43 8.70 0.42 -0.89
CA ILE A 43 8.30 0.49 -2.30
C ILE A 43 7.40 -0.72 -2.57
N SER A 44 6.30 -0.52 -3.28
CA SER A 44 5.31 -1.55 -3.58
C SER A 44 4.82 -1.38 -5.02
N ASP A 45 5.73 -1.59 -5.97
CA ASP A 45 5.39 -1.51 -7.38
C ASP A 45 4.38 -2.60 -7.79
N HIS A 46 3.68 -2.38 -8.90
CA HIS A 46 2.70 -3.32 -9.45
C HIS A 46 3.36 -4.67 -9.73
N PHE A 47 2.90 -5.72 -9.06
CA PHE A 47 3.56 -7.02 -9.09
C PHE A 47 3.63 -7.60 -10.51
N GLU A 48 2.57 -7.40 -11.31
CA GLU A 48 2.51 -7.82 -12.71
C GLU A 48 3.60 -7.20 -13.59
N MET A 49 4.18 -6.07 -13.19
CA MET A 49 5.23 -5.37 -13.94
C MET A 49 6.64 -5.78 -13.49
N ILE A 50 6.77 -6.33 -12.29
CA ILE A 50 8.07 -6.66 -11.68
C ILE A 50 8.31 -8.17 -11.53
N VAL A 51 7.28 -9.02 -11.70
CA VAL A 51 7.35 -10.47 -11.43
C VAL A 51 8.51 -11.18 -12.13
N ASP A 52 8.77 -10.86 -13.40
CA ASP A 52 9.84 -11.50 -14.19
C ASP A 52 11.25 -11.05 -13.78
N HIS A 53 11.35 -9.97 -13.00
CA HIS A 53 12.61 -9.36 -12.56
C HIS A 53 12.60 -9.08 -11.05
N PHE A 54 11.84 -9.86 -10.28
CA PHE A 54 11.57 -9.55 -8.88
C PHE A 54 12.84 -9.53 -8.01
N ASP A 55 13.82 -10.38 -8.30
CA ASP A 55 15.10 -10.39 -7.59
C ASP A 55 15.90 -9.11 -7.81
N ASP A 56 15.89 -8.57 -9.03
CA ASP A 56 16.55 -7.30 -9.38
C ASP A 56 15.83 -6.12 -8.73
N TYR A 57 14.49 -6.14 -8.74
CA TYR A 57 13.64 -5.18 -8.03
C TYR A 57 13.97 -5.16 -6.54
N ARG A 58 13.95 -6.34 -5.89
CA ARG A 58 14.25 -6.51 -4.47
C ARG A 58 15.64 -5.97 -4.15
N ALA A 59 16.65 -6.31 -4.96
CA ALA A 59 18.01 -5.82 -4.78
C ALA A 59 18.09 -4.30 -4.89
N ALA A 60 17.38 -3.69 -5.83
CA ALA A 60 17.33 -2.23 -5.99
C ALA A 60 16.67 -1.55 -4.78
N VAL A 61 15.54 -2.06 -4.28
CA VAL A 61 14.88 -1.52 -3.09
C VAL A 61 15.77 -1.67 -1.85
N ALA A 62 16.34 -2.86 -1.65
CA ALA A 62 17.19 -3.17 -0.50
C ALA A 62 18.49 -2.34 -0.46
N ALA A 63 19.07 -2.02 -1.62
CA ALA A 63 20.27 -1.17 -1.72
C ALA A 63 20.07 0.24 -1.12
N HIS A 64 18.81 0.68 -1.01
CA HIS A 64 18.44 1.96 -0.41
C HIS A 64 17.90 1.84 1.02
N GLY A 65 17.91 0.65 1.62
CA GLY A 65 17.46 0.41 2.99
C GLY A 65 15.94 0.56 3.18
N LEU A 66 15.16 0.51 2.10
CA LEU A 66 13.70 0.57 2.12
C LEU A 66 13.11 -0.82 2.37
N LEU A 67 11.82 -0.88 2.74
CA LEU A 67 11.06 -2.13 2.82
C LEU A 67 10.65 -2.60 1.42
N ILE A 68 10.71 -3.91 1.19
CA ILE A 68 10.35 -4.56 -0.07
C ILE A 68 8.88 -4.95 0.00
N GLY A 69 8.02 -4.19 -0.67
CA GLY A 69 6.61 -4.51 -0.88
C GLY A 69 6.32 -4.91 -2.31
N MET A 70 5.06 -5.23 -2.58
CA MET A 70 4.50 -5.34 -3.93
C MET A 70 3.00 -5.03 -3.87
N GLU A 71 2.46 -4.44 -4.93
CA GLU A 71 1.01 -4.34 -5.11
C GLU A 71 0.52 -5.49 -5.98
N VAL A 72 -0.24 -6.41 -5.36
CA VAL A 72 -0.79 -7.59 -6.01
C VAL A 72 -2.16 -7.24 -6.60
N ASN A 73 -2.23 -7.29 -7.92
CA ASN A 73 -3.39 -6.86 -8.68
C ASN A 73 -4.53 -7.92 -8.74
N GLY A 74 -5.10 -8.25 -7.57
CA GLY A 74 -6.22 -9.18 -7.44
C GLY A 74 -5.81 -10.65 -7.45
N HIS A 75 -6.81 -11.53 -7.31
CA HIS A 75 -6.59 -12.96 -7.04
C HIS A 75 -5.73 -13.71 -8.07
N GLU A 76 -5.71 -13.27 -9.33
CA GLU A 76 -5.00 -13.94 -10.43
C GLU A 76 -3.48 -14.00 -10.18
N TRP A 77 -2.95 -13.05 -9.43
CA TRP A 77 -1.52 -12.92 -9.16
C TRP A 77 -1.08 -13.56 -7.84
N VAL A 78 -2.02 -13.91 -6.96
CA VAL A 78 -1.71 -14.43 -5.62
C VAL A 78 -0.83 -15.69 -5.63
N PRO A 79 -1.04 -16.69 -6.51
CA PRO A 79 -0.18 -17.86 -6.54
C PRO A 79 1.30 -17.51 -6.73
N LEU A 80 1.60 -16.58 -7.63
CA LEU A 80 2.98 -16.13 -7.88
C LEU A 80 3.48 -15.18 -6.78
N ALA A 81 2.63 -14.31 -6.24
CA ALA A 81 3.00 -13.39 -5.17
C ALA A 81 3.35 -14.09 -3.85
N LEU A 82 2.84 -15.30 -3.63
CA LEU A 82 3.20 -16.16 -2.49
C LEU A 82 4.61 -16.75 -2.61
N GLU A 83 5.14 -16.90 -3.82
CA GLU A 83 6.50 -17.39 -4.06
C GLU A 83 7.55 -16.28 -3.87
N ALA A 84 7.13 -15.02 -3.96
CA ALA A 84 8.01 -13.87 -3.89
C ALA A 84 8.42 -13.52 -2.43
N ASP A 85 9.71 -13.27 -2.24
CA ASP A 85 10.29 -12.92 -0.95
C ASP A 85 10.24 -11.40 -0.69
N CYS A 86 9.16 -10.97 -0.04
CA CYS A 86 8.90 -9.58 0.32
C CYS A 86 8.67 -9.40 1.83
N ASP A 87 8.72 -8.15 2.29
CA ASP A 87 8.42 -7.74 3.67
C ASP A 87 6.90 -7.62 3.93
N TYR A 88 6.12 -7.17 2.93
CA TYR A 88 4.67 -6.99 3.01
C TYR A 88 4.00 -7.00 1.64
N ARG A 89 2.67 -7.12 1.61
CA ARG A 89 1.88 -7.07 0.37
C ARG A 89 0.76 -6.03 0.46
N ILE A 90 0.63 -5.24 -0.58
CA ILE A 90 -0.54 -4.44 -0.88
C ILE A 90 -1.44 -5.27 -1.81
N PHE A 91 -2.75 -5.32 -1.60
CA PHE A 91 -3.65 -6.18 -2.37
C PHE A 91 -4.89 -5.42 -2.87
N HIS A 92 -5.11 -5.48 -4.18
CA HIS A 92 -6.35 -5.04 -4.81
C HIS A 92 -7.48 -6.04 -4.61
N CYS A 93 -8.52 -5.66 -3.86
CA CYS A 93 -9.70 -6.51 -3.63
C CYS A 93 -10.93 -5.99 -4.41
N TYR A 94 -11.16 -6.46 -5.63
CA TYR A 94 -12.21 -5.99 -6.55
C TYR A 94 -13.65 -6.46 -6.24
N ASN A 95 -13.95 -6.79 -4.98
CA ASN A 95 -15.27 -7.29 -4.55
C ASN A 95 -15.75 -8.56 -5.28
N ARG A 96 -14.83 -9.40 -5.76
CA ARG A 96 -15.13 -10.73 -6.30
C ARG A 96 -14.90 -11.79 -5.22
N ASP A 97 -15.67 -12.87 -5.24
CA ASP A 97 -15.50 -13.98 -4.28
C ASP A 97 -14.07 -14.53 -4.28
N ALA A 98 -13.45 -14.60 -5.46
CA ALA A 98 -12.07 -15.04 -5.60
C ALA A 98 -11.06 -14.09 -4.92
N ASP A 99 -11.29 -12.78 -4.88
CA ASP A 99 -10.39 -11.84 -4.20
C ASP A 99 -10.46 -11.99 -2.68
N TYR A 100 -11.64 -12.27 -2.12
CA TYR A 100 -11.78 -12.56 -0.69
C TYR A 100 -11.12 -13.88 -0.30
N GLN A 101 -11.23 -14.92 -1.13
CA GLN A 101 -10.51 -16.18 -0.93
C GLN A 101 -8.99 -16.01 -1.08
N ALA A 102 -8.55 -15.12 -1.97
CA ALA A 102 -7.15 -14.76 -2.11
C ALA A 102 -6.60 -14.07 -0.85
N LEU A 103 -7.38 -13.19 -0.22
CA LEU A 103 -6.98 -12.57 1.07
C LEU A 103 -6.72 -13.62 2.15
N GLU A 104 -7.55 -14.65 2.26
CA GLU A 104 -7.33 -15.74 3.22
C GLU A 104 -6.02 -16.50 2.95
N GLN A 105 -5.68 -16.73 1.67
CA GLN A 105 -4.42 -17.36 1.28
C GLN A 105 -3.21 -16.48 1.62
N LEU A 106 -3.29 -15.18 1.34
CA LEU A 106 -2.22 -14.23 1.67
C LEU A 106 -2.01 -14.11 3.18
N LEU A 107 -3.08 -14.15 3.97
CA LEU A 107 -3.00 -14.14 5.44
C LEU A 107 -2.35 -15.40 6.01
N ALA A 108 -2.53 -16.55 5.36
CA ALA A 108 -1.93 -17.82 5.80
C ALA A 108 -0.40 -17.89 5.62
N ASP A 109 0.19 -16.95 4.88
CA ASP A 109 1.64 -16.83 4.65
C ASP A 109 2.37 -16.02 5.75
N ASP A 110 1.66 -15.60 6.80
CA ASP A 110 2.17 -14.86 7.97
C ASP A 110 2.88 -13.51 7.67
N ARG A 111 2.88 -13.05 6.42
CA ARG A 111 3.33 -11.71 6.03
C ARG A 111 2.19 -10.69 6.12
N PRO A 112 2.47 -9.41 6.46
CA PRO A 112 1.44 -8.38 6.49
C PRO A 112 0.75 -8.19 5.13
N VAL A 113 -0.59 -8.14 5.15
CA VAL A 113 -1.44 -7.88 3.99
C VAL A 113 -2.24 -6.60 4.23
N ILE A 114 -2.07 -5.62 3.34
CA ILE A 114 -2.79 -4.35 3.32
C ILE A 114 -3.79 -4.39 2.17
N VAL A 115 -5.08 -4.22 2.46
CA VAL A 115 -6.11 -4.02 1.43
C VAL A 115 -5.98 -2.60 0.89
N ALA A 116 -5.55 -2.47 -0.36
CA ALA A 116 -5.27 -1.20 -1.03
C ALA A 116 -6.57 -0.47 -1.38
N HIS A 117 -6.57 0.85 -1.15
CA HIS A 117 -7.60 1.81 -1.56
C HIS A 117 -9.01 1.23 -1.77
N PRO A 118 -9.61 0.59 -0.76
CA PRO A 118 -10.83 -0.20 -0.92
C PRO A 118 -12.01 0.61 -1.45
N ASN A 119 -12.02 1.92 -1.18
CA ASN A 119 -13.03 2.84 -1.69
C ASN A 119 -12.94 3.11 -3.21
N ALA A 120 -11.78 2.88 -3.83
CA ALA A 120 -11.57 3.04 -5.27
C ALA A 120 -11.92 1.77 -6.06
N LEU A 121 -11.88 0.61 -5.40
CA LEU A 121 -12.09 -0.72 -6.01
C LEU A 121 -13.46 -1.34 -5.68
N ASP A 122 -14.36 -0.58 -5.07
CA ASP A 122 -15.68 -1.06 -4.62
C ASP A 122 -15.58 -2.23 -3.63
N THR A 123 -14.46 -2.35 -2.89
CA THR A 123 -14.25 -3.43 -1.93
C THR A 123 -15.31 -3.38 -0.82
N ASN A 124 -16.06 -4.46 -0.65
CA ASN A 124 -16.96 -4.59 0.50
C ASN A 124 -16.19 -4.93 1.78
N LEU A 125 -15.94 -3.94 2.63
CA LEU A 125 -15.23 -4.08 3.90
C LEU A 125 -15.90 -5.05 4.89
N ALA A 126 -17.22 -5.29 4.80
CA ALA A 126 -17.87 -6.28 5.67
C ALA A 126 -17.38 -7.72 5.40
N ARG A 127 -16.87 -7.97 4.19
CA ARG A 127 -16.38 -9.28 3.74
C ARG A 127 -14.87 -9.46 3.93
N VAL A 128 -14.12 -8.39 4.18
CA VAL A 128 -12.67 -8.45 4.41
C VAL A 128 -12.39 -9.11 5.77
N PRO A 129 -11.48 -10.10 5.86
CA PRO A 129 -11.07 -10.69 7.14
C PRO A 129 -10.52 -9.62 8.10
N PRO A 130 -10.93 -9.60 9.38
CA PRO A 130 -10.50 -8.57 10.36
C PRO A 130 -8.99 -8.55 10.65
N GLU A 131 -8.28 -9.63 10.33
CA GLU A 131 -6.82 -9.74 10.45
C GLU A 131 -6.07 -8.87 9.44
N CYS A 132 -6.70 -8.58 8.29
CA CYS A 132 -6.15 -7.68 7.28
C CYS A 132 -5.99 -6.25 7.82
N LEU A 133 -4.99 -5.56 7.28
CA LEU A 133 -4.87 -4.11 7.43
C LEU A 133 -5.68 -3.44 6.33
N VAL A 134 -6.31 -2.31 6.65
CA VAL A 134 -7.07 -1.52 5.68
C VAL A 134 -6.35 -0.21 5.41
N GLU A 135 -6.15 0.11 4.14
CA GLU A 135 -5.52 1.36 3.73
C GLU A 135 -6.50 2.55 3.76
N ILE A 136 -6.05 3.67 4.32
CA ILE A 136 -6.59 5.00 4.01
C ILE A 136 -5.64 5.66 3.01
N ASN A 137 -6.02 5.60 1.74
CA ASN A 137 -5.17 5.96 0.61
C ASN A 137 -5.28 7.45 0.26
N ASN A 138 -4.18 8.19 0.26
CA ASN A 138 -4.20 9.64 0.01
C ASN A 138 -4.63 10.01 -1.41
N ARG A 139 -4.27 9.20 -2.42
CA ARG A 139 -4.62 9.44 -3.83
C ARG A 139 -6.12 9.35 -4.09
N TYR A 140 -6.82 8.43 -3.41
CA TYR A 140 -8.22 8.11 -3.70
C TYR A 140 -9.23 8.48 -2.62
N ILE A 141 -8.81 8.92 -1.44
CA ILE A 141 -9.74 9.17 -0.31
C ILE A 141 -10.84 10.20 -0.62
N TRP A 142 -10.61 11.11 -1.56
CA TRP A 142 -11.58 12.14 -1.98
C TRP A 142 -12.75 11.58 -2.83
N ARG A 143 -12.65 10.34 -3.33
CA ARG A 143 -13.63 9.76 -4.27
C ARG A 143 -14.89 9.20 -3.63
N CYS A 144 -15.02 9.24 -2.30
CA CYS A 144 -16.17 8.67 -1.59
C CYS A 144 -16.58 9.51 -0.37
N ASP A 145 -17.76 9.23 0.17
CA ASP A 145 -18.10 9.59 1.55
C ASP A 145 -17.36 8.66 2.50
N TRP A 146 -16.14 9.06 2.88
CA TRP A 146 -15.28 8.29 3.77
C TRP A 146 -15.89 8.10 5.17
N ARG A 147 -16.83 8.95 5.62
CA ARG A 147 -17.52 8.74 6.90
C ARG A 147 -18.46 7.54 6.81
N ALA A 148 -19.23 7.46 5.73
CA ALA A 148 -20.12 6.34 5.48
C ALA A 148 -19.34 5.05 5.15
N PHE A 149 -18.25 5.17 4.39
CA PHE A 149 -17.47 4.00 3.94
C PHE A 149 -16.61 3.38 5.05
N TYR A 150 -15.75 4.17 5.71
CA TYR A 150 -14.80 3.67 6.72
C TYR A 150 -15.38 3.68 8.14
N GLY A 151 -16.26 4.64 8.46
CA GLY A 151 -16.78 4.87 9.82
C GLY A 151 -17.35 3.63 10.51
N PRO A 152 -18.18 2.79 9.87
CA PRO A 152 -18.74 1.58 10.47
C PRO A 152 -17.69 0.53 10.85
N TYR A 153 -16.48 0.60 10.30
CA TYR A 153 -15.44 -0.43 10.44
C TYR A 153 -14.21 0.04 11.22
N ARG A 154 -14.23 1.26 11.76
CA ARG A 154 -13.08 1.88 12.45
C ARG A 154 -12.55 1.06 13.65
N GLU A 155 -13.41 0.27 14.29
CA GLU A 155 -13.09 -0.59 15.44
C GLU A 155 -12.86 -2.05 15.04
N ARG A 156 -13.17 -2.42 13.79
CA ARG A 156 -12.99 -3.78 13.26
C ARG A 156 -11.58 -3.99 12.72
N PHE A 157 -11.01 -2.98 12.08
CA PHE A 157 -9.73 -3.10 11.40
C PHE A 157 -8.64 -2.25 12.05
N ARG A 158 -7.41 -2.68 11.81
CA ARG A 158 -6.23 -1.84 11.93
C ARG A 158 -6.00 -1.12 10.61
N PHE A 159 -5.59 0.14 10.68
CA PHE A 159 -5.46 0.98 9.50
C PHE A 159 -4.02 1.41 9.25
N VAL A 160 -3.62 1.41 7.99
CA VAL A 160 -2.40 2.05 7.51
C VAL A 160 -2.75 3.28 6.67
N ILE A 161 -1.87 4.27 6.67
CA ILE A 161 -2.04 5.50 5.89
C ILE A 161 -0.93 5.53 4.85
N SER A 162 -1.28 5.72 3.59
CA SER A 162 -0.32 5.63 2.49
C SER A 162 -0.53 6.71 1.44
N SER A 163 0.51 7.02 0.68
CA SER A 163 0.44 8.03 -0.38
C SER A 163 -0.11 7.49 -1.70
N ASP A 164 0.25 6.26 -2.07
CA ASP A 164 0.06 5.70 -3.42
C ASP A 164 0.70 6.65 -4.46
N ALA A 165 1.92 7.07 -4.13
CA ALA A 165 2.66 8.04 -4.90
C ALA A 165 3.25 7.40 -6.14
N HIS A 166 2.85 7.92 -7.30
CA HIS A 166 3.44 7.61 -8.60
C HIS A 166 4.35 8.75 -9.11
N GLN A 167 4.39 9.87 -8.39
CA GLN A 167 5.15 11.06 -8.76
C GLN A 167 5.78 11.71 -7.52
N PRO A 168 6.90 12.45 -7.65
CA PRO A 168 7.59 12.98 -6.48
C PRO A 168 6.74 13.95 -5.65
N ASN A 169 5.88 14.73 -6.29
CA ASN A 169 4.95 15.65 -5.64
C ASN A 169 3.76 14.95 -4.96
N TRP A 170 3.56 13.65 -5.19
CA TRP A 170 2.52 12.85 -4.55
C TRP A 170 3.00 12.17 -3.26
N LEU A 171 4.29 12.29 -2.92
CA LEU A 171 4.88 11.83 -1.65
C LEU A 171 4.36 12.66 -0.45
N ASN A 172 3.08 12.51 -0.13
CA ASN A 172 2.41 13.11 1.01
C ASN A 172 1.19 12.27 1.40
N GLN A 173 0.70 12.49 2.62
CA GLN A 173 -0.48 11.81 3.16
C GLN A 173 -1.47 12.81 3.79
N THR A 174 -1.41 14.08 3.41
CA THR A 174 -2.08 15.17 4.12
C THR A 174 -3.59 14.97 4.23
N VAL A 175 -4.23 14.55 3.13
CA VAL A 175 -5.69 14.36 3.08
C VAL A 175 -6.08 13.08 3.81
N ALA A 176 -5.36 11.97 3.58
CA ALA A 176 -5.61 10.72 4.27
C ALA A 176 -5.45 10.85 5.79
N ARG A 177 -4.43 11.56 6.27
CA ARG A 177 -4.22 11.83 7.71
C ARG A 177 -5.32 12.71 8.31
N HIS A 178 -5.79 13.71 7.57
CA HIS A 178 -6.96 14.49 7.99
C HIS A 178 -8.20 13.62 8.15
N VAL A 179 -8.43 12.70 7.22
CA VAL A 179 -9.56 11.76 7.28
C VAL A 179 -9.41 10.78 8.45
N ALA A 180 -8.23 10.18 8.64
CA ALA A 180 -7.96 9.29 9.76
C ALA A 180 -8.23 9.98 11.11
N ALA A 181 -7.70 11.20 11.31
CA ALA A 181 -7.96 12.00 12.51
C ALA A 181 -9.46 12.31 12.69
N SER A 182 -10.17 12.65 11.61
CA SER A 182 -11.61 12.95 11.61
C SER A 182 -12.50 11.75 11.91
N LEU A 183 -11.99 10.54 11.74
CA LEU A 183 -12.63 9.27 12.08
C LEU A 183 -12.14 8.70 13.42
N GLN A 184 -11.18 9.37 14.07
CA GLN A 184 -10.49 8.90 15.28
C GLN A 184 -9.78 7.56 15.07
N ILE A 185 -9.28 7.34 13.85
CA ILE A 185 -8.49 6.17 13.50
C ILE A 185 -7.04 6.44 13.84
N SER A 186 -6.44 5.54 14.61
CA SER A 186 -5.00 5.53 14.88
C SER A 186 -4.29 4.70 13.82
N GLU A 187 -3.21 5.25 13.27
CA GLU A 187 -2.34 4.54 12.32
C GLU A 187 -1.64 3.37 13.01
N THR A 188 -1.59 2.23 12.32
CA THR A 188 -0.81 1.06 12.71
C THR A 188 0.54 1.11 12.02
N LEU A 189 1.61 1.16 12.79
CA LEU A 189 2.97 1.00 12.30
C LEU A 189 3.27 -0.50 12.18
N LEU A 190 3.74 -0.95 11.03
CA LEU A 190 3.96 -2.38 10.77
C LEU A 190 5.36 -2.86 11.13
N PHE A 191 6.31 -1.95 11.18
CA PHE A 191 7.72 -2.27 11.36
C PHE A 191 8.33 -1.35 12.42
N ASP A 192 9.16 -1.92 13.28
CA ASP A 192 9.97 -1.16 14.23
C ASP A 192 11.30 -0.81 13.54
N ARG A 193 11.43 0.41 13.01
CA ARG A 193 12.67 0.93 12.41
C ARG A 193 13.07 2.29 12.99
#